data_AF-D3CXS8-F1
#
_entry.id   AF-D3CXS8-F1
#
_cell.length_a   1.000
_cell.length_b   1.000
_cell.length_c   1.000
_cell.angle_alpha   90.00
_cell.angle_beta   90.00
_cell.angle_gamma   90.00
#
_symmetry.space_group_name_H-M   'P 1'
#
loop_
_entity.id
_entity.type
_entity.pdbx_description
1 polymer ?
#
loop_
_entity_poly.entity_id
_entity_poly.type
_entity_poly.pdbx_seq_one_letter_code
_entity_poly.pdbx_strand_id
1 'polypeptide(L)'
;MTNTVAGILRSEDLFHTGIVVDDLDAGREELGSALGVTWYEGGANVRLRTCEGTRAVSTAYVLSREGTHHIELVQSIEGTLWTAVAPGHAHHLGYWVDDLAAATEALEALGWMFTASIALRDDRPPMCTYLRARGGLYVEIVDRALLPVLLPAD
;
A
#
# COMPACT_ATOMS: atom_id res chain seq x y z
N MET A 1 0.52 20.66 -27.99
CA MET A 1 0.76 19.21 -27.90
C MET A 1 1.57 18.97 -26.65
N THR A 2 0.92 18.54 -25.56
CA THR A 2 1.64 18.15 -24.34
C THR A 2 2.24 16.77 -24.60
N ASN A 3 3.55 16.74 -24.76
CA ASN A 3 4.31 15.50 -24.87
C ASN A 3 4.35 14.88 -23.46
N THR A 4 3.36 14.05 -23.12
CA THR A 4 3.36 13.34 -21.84
C THR A 4 4.43 12.26 -21.94
N VAL A 5 5.59 12.49 -21.33
CA VAL A 5 6.51 11.40 -21.02
C VAL A 5 5.76 10.49 -20.06
N ALA A 6 5.59 9.21 -20.42
CA ALA A 6 4.99 8.24 -19.51
C ALA A 6 5.83 8.21 -18.22
N GLY A 7 5.23 8.61 -17.10
CA GLY A 7 5.87 8.53 -15.80
C GLY A 7 6.01 7.07 -15.36
N ILE A 8 6.97 6.78 -14.48
CA ILE A 8 7.14 5.45 -13.87
C ILE A 8 5.85 5.03 -13.15
N LEU A 9 5.20 5.98 -12.48
CA LEU A 9 3.88 5.84 -11.90
C LEU A 9 2.90 6.71 -12.69
N ARG A 10 1.80 6.11 -13.14
CA ARG A 10 0.77 6.78 -13.92
C ARG A 10 -0.40 7.15 -13.03
N SER A 11 -1.01 8.31 -13.26
CA SER A 11 -2.13 8.77 -12.42
C SER A 11 -3.33 7.83 -12.48
N GLU A 12 -3.57 7.18 -13.62
CA GLU A 12 -4.62 6.17 -13.77
C GLU A 12 -4.37 4.87 -12.99
N ASP A 13 -3.14 4.65 -12.51
CA ASP A 13 -2.78 3.47 -11.71
C ASP A 13 -2.83 3.74 -10.20
N LEU A 14 -3.04 4.99 -9.79
CA LEU A 14 -3.32 5.33 -8.40
C LEU A 14 -4.69 4.74 -8.04
N PHE A 15 -4.71 3.72 -7.19
CA PHE A 15 -5.95 3.00 -6.90
C PHE A 15 -6.34 3.04 -5.43
N HIS A 16 -5.43 3.32 -4.49
CA HIS A 16 -5.82 3.49 -3.09
C HIS A 16 -5.03 4.55 -2.32
N THR A 17 -5.62 4.98 -1.22
CA THR A 17 -4.97 5.76 -0.17
C THR A 17 -5.08 4.99 1.13
N GLY A 18 -3.93 4.64 1.70
CA GLY A 18 -3.87 3.90 2.94
C GLY A 18 -3.73 4.81 4.16
N ILE A 19 -4.43 4.45 5.22
CA ILE A 19 -4.43 5.09 6.52
C ILE A 19 -4.14 4.00 7.55
N VAL A 20 -3.14 4.24 8.41
CA VAL A 20 -2.86 3.35 9.53
C VAL A 20 -3.69 3.81 10.72
N VAL A 21 -4.45 2.89 11.32
CA VAL A 21 -5.35 3.15 12.45
C VAL A 21 -4.96 2.29 13.65
N ASP A 22 -5.17 2.81 14.84
CA ASP A 22 -4.88 2.08 16.09
C ASP A 22 -5.89 0.96 16.37
N ASP A 23 -7.13 1.13 15.93
CA ASP A 23 -8.21 0.15 16.05
C ASP A 23 -8.92 0.04 14.70
N LEU A 24 -8.68 -1.08 14.00
CA LEU A 24 -9.25 -1.33 12.68
C LEU A 24 -10.77 -1.48 12.71
N ASP A 25 -11.32 -2.07 13.77
CA ASP A 25 -12.76 -2.30 13.91
C ASP A 25 -13.49 -0.98 14.16
N ALA A 26 -12.97 -0.14 15.05
CA ALA A 26 -13.52 1.20 15.28
C ALA A 26 -13.39 2.07 14.02
N GLY A 27 -12.22 2.05 13.36
CA GLY A 27 -11.97 2.85 12.17
C GLY A 27 -12.87 2.48 10.99
N ARG A 28 -13.10 1.17 10.75
CA ARG A 28 -13.99 0.73 9.67
C ARG A 28 -15.46 1.06 9.92
N GLU A 29 -15.92 1.04 11.18
CA GLU A 29 -17.29 1.39 11.55
C GLU A 29 -17.53 2.90 11.35
N GLU A 30 -16.63 3.73 11.88
CA GLU A 30 -16.69 5.18 11.74
C GLU A 30 -16.64 5.61 10.28
N LEU A 31 -15.57 5.24 9.56
CA LEU A 31 -15.35 5.70 8.19
C LEU A 31 -16.30 5.02 7.20
N GLY A 32 -16.65 3.76 7.41
CA GLY A 32 -17.62 3.05 6.57
C GLY A 32 -18.97 3.75 6.58
N SER A 33 -19.46 4.10 7.77
CA SER A 33 -20.74 4.81 7.95
C SER A 33 -20.70 6.23 7.38
N ALA A 34 -19.61 6.97 7.63
CA ALA A 34 -19.48 8.35 7.19
C ALA A 34 -19.29 8.50 5.67
N LEU A 35 -18.55 7.58 5.05
CA LEU A 35 -18.24 7.60 3.62
C LEU A 35 -19.27 6.83 2.78
N GLY A 36 -20.12 6.02 3.41
CA GLY A 36 -21.12 5.20 2.71
C GLY A 36 -20.50 4.05 1.92
N VAL A 37 -19.44 3.43 2.48
CA VAL A 37 -18.69 2.35 1.83
C VAL A 37 -18.79 1.04 2.62
N THR A 38 -18.65 -0.07 1.91
CA THR A 38 -18.44 -1.40 2.47
C THR A 38 -16.99 -1.84 2.27
N TRP A 39 -16.60 -2.96 2.88
CA TRP A 39 -15.19 -3.34 3.00
C TRP A 39 -14.91 -4.74 2.42
N TYR A 40 -13.82 -4.87 1.67
CA TYR A 40 -13.10 -6.15 1.55
C TYR A 40 -12.20 -6.29 2.77
N GLU A 41 -12.25 -7.43 3.45
CA GLU A 41 -11.37 -7.74 4.58
C GLU A 41 -10.15 -8.52 4.09
N GLY A 42 -8.98 -8.18 4.61
CA GLY A 42 -7.74 -8.84 4.27
C GLY A 42 -6.76 -8.88 5.42
N GLY A 43 -5.70 -9.66 5.22
CA GLY A 43 -4.67 -9.86 6.23
C GLY A 43 -3.98 -11.20 6.06
N ALA A 44 -2.70 -11.24 6.40
CA ALA A 44 -1.90 -12.45 6.35
C ALA A 44 -0.67 -12.34 7.26
N ASN A 45 -0.12 -13.50 7.62
CA ASN A 45 1.26 -13.57 8.08
C ASN A 45 2.18 -13.40 6.87
N VAL A 46 2.97 -12.33 6.88
CA VAL A 46 3.86 -11.95 5.77
C VAL A 46 5.30 -11.79 6.24
N ARG A 47 6.21 -11.77 5.28
CA ARG A 47 7.62 -11.45 5.45
C ARG A 47 7.82 -9.99 5.09
N LEU A 48 8.01 -9.17 6.12
CA LEU A 48 8.36 -7.76 5.99
C LEU A 48 9.89 -7.65 5.91
N ARG A 49 10.39 -7.21 4.76
CA ARG A 49 11.81 -7.02 4.50
C ARG A 49 12.14 -5.54 4.50
N THR A 50 13.15 -5.14 5.24
CA THR A 50 13.66 -3.77 5.35
C THR A 50 15.19 -3.78 5.23
N CYS A 51 15.83 -2.61 5.22
CA CYS A 51 17.28 -2.52 5.29
C CYS A 51 17.87 -3.07 6.61
N GLU A 52 17.07 -3.15 7.68
CA GLU A 52 17.48 -3.68 8.99
C GLU A 52 17.35 -5.21 9.08
N GLY A 53 16.68 -5.83 8.12
CA GLY A 53 16.48 -7.28 8.06
C GLY A 53 15.06 -7.68 7.71
N THR A 54 14.78 -8.97 7.85
CA THR A 54 13.48 -9.57 7.56
C THR A 54 12.82 -10.09 8.83
N ARG A 55 11.53 -9.79 9.02
CA ARG A 55 10.73 -10.35 10.12
C ARG A 55 9.35 -10.80 9.66
N ALA A 56 8.75 -11.72 10.43
CA ALA A 56 7.35 -12.10 10.26
C ALA A 56 6.47 -11.04 10.94
N VAL A 57 5.40 -10.64 10.27
CA VAL A 57 4.36 -9.77 10.83
C VAL A 57 2.99 -10.28 10.42
N SER A 58 2.01 -10.19 11.32
CA SER A 58 0.61 -10.47 10.99
C SER A 58 -0.05 -9.15 10.63
N THR A 59 -0.58 -9.06 9.42
CA THR A 59 -1.27 -7.88 8.91
C THR A 59 -2.78 -8.08 8.98
N ALA A 60 -3.51 -6.98 9.17
CA ALA A 60 -4.96 -6.91 9.05
C ALA A 60 -5.32 -5.56 8.43
N TYR A 61 -6.21 -5.56 7.45
CA TYR A 61 -6.66 -4.35 6.78
C TYR A 61 -8.07 -4.51 6.24
N VAL A 62 -8.68 -3.38 5.91
CA VAL A 62 -9.88 -3.31 5.08
C VAL A 62 -9.65 -2.38 3.90
N LEU A 63 -10.23 -2.72 2.75
CA LEU A 63 -10.20 -1.90 1.53
C LEU A 63 -11.63 -1.58 1.10
N SER A 64 -11.96 -0.31 0.89
CA SER A 64 -13.33 0.09 0.54
C SER A 64 -13.72 -0.47 -0.82
N ARG A 65 -14.97 -0.94 -1.01
CA ARG A 65 -15.38 -1.57 -2.28
C ARG A 65 -15.78 -0.55 -3.34
N GLU A 66 -16.42 0.52 -2.91
CA GLU A 66 -17.06 1.48 -3.79
C GLU A 66 -16.06 2.51 -4.34
N GLY A 67 -16.38 3.02 -5.53
CA GLY A 67 -15.57 4.01 -6.22
C GLY A 67 -14.47 3.37 -7.09
N THR A 68 -13.74 4.23 -7.80
CA THR A 68 -12.58 3.84 -8.61
C THR A 68 -11.25 4.05 -7.87
N HIS A 69 -11.31 4.72 -6.73
CA HIS A 69 -10.20 4.93 -5.82
C HIS A 69 -10.64 4.49 -4.43
N HIS A 70 -9.84 3.65 -3.80
CA HIS A 70 -10.22 2.94 -2.59
C HIS A 70 -9.52 3.53 -1.37
N ILE A 71 -10.22 3.52 -0.23
CA ILE A 71 -9.64 3.82 1.07
C ILE A 71 -9.20 2.49 1.67
N GLU A 72 -7.95 2.42 2.10
CA GLU A 72 -7.44 1.29 2.87
C GLU A 72 -7.24 1.73 4.32
N LEU A 73 -7.75 0.94 5.26
CA LEU A 73 -7.42 1.07 6.68
C LEU A 73 -6.55 -0.12 7.07
N VAL A 74 -5.38 0.15 7.65
CA VAL A 74 -4.43 -0.87 8.09
C VAL A 74 -4.31 -0.82 9.61
N GLN A 75 -4.47 -1.96 10.27
CA GLN A 75 -4.22 -2.08 11.71
C GLN A 75 -2.76 -1.74 12.01
N SER A 76 -2.55 -0.87 13.00
CA SER A 76 -1.20 -0.49 13.40
C SER A 76 -0.38 -1.68 13.91
N ILE A 77 0.90 -1.71 13.54
CA ILE A 77 1.87 -2.70 14.00
C ILE A 77 3.10 -1.95 14.50
N GLU A 78 3.26 -1.89 15.81
CA GLU A 78 4.33 -1.13 16.47
C GLU A 78 5.73 -1.53 15.94
N GLY A 79 6.55 -0.50 15.72
CA GLY A 79 7.93 -0.64 15.23
C GLY A 79 8.03 -1.09 13.76
N THR A 80 6.92 -1.15 13.01
CA THR A 80 6.94 -1.32 11.54
C THR A 80 6.70 0.01 10.83
N LEU A 81 6.74 0.00 9.50
CA LEU A 81 6.24 1.14 8.71
C LEU A 81 4.77 1.45 9.02
N TRP A 82 3.94 0.46 9.35
CA TRP A 82 2.53 0.63 9.72
C TRP A 82 2.36 1.02 11.20
N THR A 83 3.26 1.82 11.75
CA THR A 83 3.02 2.45 13.06
C THR A 83 2.16 3.69 12.83
N ALA A 84 1.06 3.84 13.56
CA ALA A 84 0.22 5.02 13.45
C ALA A 84 1.02 6.29 13.74
N VAL A 85 0.81 7.32 12.93
CA VAL A 85 1.40 8.65 13.14
C VAL A 85 0.37 9.58 13.78
N ALA A 86 0.77 10.81 14.10
CA ALA A 86 -0.15 11.80 14.64
C ALA A 86 -1.41 11.97 13.76
N PRO A 87 -2.56 12.39 14.33
CA PRO A 87 -3.80 12.54 13.56
C PRO A 87 -3.66 13.44 12.33
N GLY A 88 -4.44 13.14 11.28
CA GLY A 88 -4.56 13.99 10.08
C GLY A 88 -3.66 13.62 8.91
N HIS A 89 -3.02 12.44 8.92
CA HIS A 89 -2.13 11.99 7.85
C HIS A 89 -2.68 10.74 7.13
N ALA A 90 -2.78 10.82 5.80
CA ALA A 90 -2.73 9.61 4.99
C ALA A 90 -1.33 9.00 5.11
N HIS A 91 -1.25 7.67 5.25
CA HIS A 91 0.02 6.98 5.39
C HIS A 91 0.73 6.87 4.04
N HIS A 92 0.04 6.36 3.02
CA HIS A 92 0.63 6.09 1.73
C HIS A 92 -0.37 6.22 0.57
N LEU A 93 0.17 6.38 -0.64
CA LEU A 93 -0.58 6.21 -1.89
C LEU A 93 -0.22 4.87 -2.52
N GLY A 94 -1.22 4.15 -3.03
CA GLY A 94 -1.04 2.85 -3.67
C GLY A 94 -1.17 2.92 -5.19
N TYR A 95 -0.14 2.46 -5.90
CA TYR A 95 -0.10 2.39 -7.35
C TYR A 95 0.04 0.96 -7.86
N TRP A 96 -0.71 0.61 -8.90
CA TRP A 96 -0.43 -0.60 -9.67
C TRP A 96 0.80 -0.43 -10.55
N VAL A 97 1.62 -1.48 -10.63
CA VAL A 97 2.73 -1.57 -11.59
C VAL A 97 2.75 -2.96 -12.25
N ASP A 98 3.17 -3.01 -13.52
CA ASP A 98 3.24 -4.27 -14.27
C ASP A 98 4.52 -5.06 -13.99
N ASP A 99 5.60 -4.37 -13.60
CA ASP A 99 6.87 -4.94 -13.18
C ASP A 99 7.33 -4.27 -11.89
N LEU A 100 7.12 -4.95 -10.78
CA LEU A 100 7.43 -4.43 -9.45
C LEU A 100 8.93 -4.17 -9.25
N ALA A 101 9.79 -5.02 -9.80
CA ALA A 101 11.24 -4.89 -9.67
C ALA A 101 11.76 -3.70 -10.48
N ALA A 102 11.37 -3.62 -11.75
CA ALA A 102 11.77 -2.51 -12.62
C ALA A 102 11.25 -1.15 -12.12
N ALA A 103 10.01 -1.10 -11.62
CA ALA A 103 9.46 0.13 -11.03
C ALA A 103 10.20 0.54 -9.75
N THR A 104 10.57 -0.41 -8.90
CA THR A 104 11.38 -0.15 -7.69
C THR A 104 12.72 0.47 -8.08
N GLU A 105 13.47 -0.17 -8.99
CA GLU A 105 14.79 0.31 -9.44
C GLU A 105 14.70 1.72 -10.06
N ALA A 106 13.68 1.96 -10.89
CA ALA A 106 13.49 3.25 -11.53
C ALA A 106 13.17 4.38 -10.53
N LEU A 107 12.38 4.11 -9.49
CA LEU A 107 12.08 5.06 -8.43
C LEU A 107 13.30 5.33 -7.55
N GLU A 108 14.09 4.31 -7.21
CA GLU A 108 15.36 4.47 -6.49
C GLU A 108 16.37 5.29 -7.30
N ALA A 109 16.43 5.11 -8.62
CA ALA A 109 17.26 5.92 -9.51
C ALA A 109 16.85 7.41 -9.53
N LEU A 110 15.59 7.72 -9.23
CA LEU A 110 15.10 9.09 -8.99
C LEU A 110 15.40 9.62 -7.57
N GLY A 111 16.07 8.83 -6.75
CA GLY A 111 16.45 9.17 -5.37
C GLY A 111 15.34 8.95 -4.35
N TRP A 112 14.35 8.10 -4.65
CA TRP A 112 13.44 7.59 -3.64
C TRP A 112 14.15 6.54 -2.79
N MET A 113 13.74 6.41 -1.53
CA MET A 113 14.33 5.45 -0.60
C MET A 113 13.44 4.21 -0.50
N PHE A 114 13.99 3.04 -0.79
CA PHE A 114 13.36 1.78 -0.38
C PHE A 114 13.10 1.78 1.13
N THR A 115 11.87 1.46 1.52
CA THR A 115 11.45 1.37 2.92
C THR A 115 11.21 -0.08 3.30
N ALA A 116 10.39 -0.78 2.52
CA ALA A 116 10.10 -2.18 2.78
C ALA A 116 9.60 -2.91 1.53
N SER A 117 9.73 -4.23 1.51
CA SER A 117 8.99 -5.11 0.60
C SER A 117 8.29 -6.21 1.37
N ILE A 118 7.15 -6.67 0.84
CA ILE A 118 6.27 -7.60 1.52
C ILE A 118 6.07 -8.81 0.64
N ALA A 119 6.37 -10.00 1.16
CA ALA A 119 6.12 -11.27 0.49
C ALA A 119 5.35 -12.21 1.42
N LEU A 120 4.58 -13.15 0.85
CA LEU A 120 3.89 -14.17 1.67
C LEU A 120 4.88 -15.06 2.42
N ARG A 121 6.02 -15.38 1.79
CA ARG A 121 7.06 -16.27 2.32
C ARG A 121 8.43 -15.88 1.78
N ASP A 122 9.48 -16.41 2.40
CA ASP A 122 10.85 -16.05 2.05
C ASP A 122 11.24 -16.47 0.62
N ASP A 123 10.66 -17.55 0.11
CA ASP A 123 10.89 -18.12 -1.23
C ASP A 123 10.01 -17.51 -2.33
N ARG A 124 9.18 -16.51 -2.00
CA ARG A 124 8.26 -15.89 -2.94
C ARG A 124 8.68 -14.47 -3.30
N PRO A 125 8.38 -14.03 -4.54
CA PRO A 125 8.57 -12.63 -4.91
C PRO A 125 7.71 -11.73 -4.02
N PRO A 126 8.13 -10.47 -3.80
CA PRO A 126 7.29 -9.49 -3.14
C PRO A 126 5.99 -9.27 -3.90
N MET A 127 4.93 -9.05 -3.14
CA MET A 127 3.60 -8.64 -3.60
C MET A 127 3.54 -7.12 -3.81
N CYS A 128 4.23 -6.38 -2.94
CA CYS A 128 4.34 -4.93 -3.01
C CYS A 128 5.65 -4.45 -2.39
N THR A 129 5.99 -3.20 -2.72
CA THR A 129 7.16 -2.48 -2.23
C THR A 129 6.75 -1.07 -1.80
N TYR A 130 7.20 -0.66 -0.62
CA TYR A 130 7.06 0.69 -0.11
C TYR A 130 8.34 1.48 -0.37
N LEU A 131 8.18 2.63 -1.01
CA LEU A 131 9.25 3.61 -1.21
C LEU A 131 8.84 4.96 -0.61
N ARG A 132 9.83 5.72 -0.15
CA ARG A 132 9.64 7.07 0.36
C ARG A 132 10.27 8.07 -0.60
N ALA A 133 9.45 8.95 -1.16
CA ALA A 133 9.93 10.07 -1.95
C ALA A 133 10.74 11.04 -1.09
N ARG A 134 11.59 11.87 -1.71
CA ARG A 134 12.43 12.86 -0.99
C ARG A 134 11.65 13.84 -0.13
N GLY A 135 10.41 14.15 -0.52
CA GLY A 135 9.49 15.01 0.23
C GLY A 135 8.78 14.33 1.40
N GLY A 136 9.02 13.03 1.64
CA GLY A 136 8.48 12.28 2.76
C GLY A 136 7.22 11.45 2.45
N LEU A 137 6.62 11.62 1.26
CA LEU A 137 5.47 10.80 0.83
C LEU A 137 5.88 9.32 0.73
N TYR A 138 5.13 8.44 1.39
CA TYR A 138 5.19 7.01 1.13
C TYR A 138 4.31 6.64 -0.06
N VAL A 139 4.85 5.77 -0.89
CA VAL A 139 4.14 5.12 -1.97
C VAL A 139 4.32 3.62 -1.84
N GLU A 140 3.21 2.91 -1.88
CA GLU A 140 3.18 1.48 -2.11
C GLU A 140 3.01 1.25 -3.61
N ILE A 141 3.94 0.52 -4.22
CA ILE A 141 3.73 -0.06 -5.54
C ILE A 141 3.33 -1.53 -5.37
N VAL A 142 2.24 -1.91 -6.02
CA VAL A 142 1.65 -3.25 -5.93
C VAL A 142 1.70 -3.91 -7.30
N ASP A 143 2.12 -5.17 -7.33
CA ASP A 143 2.11 -5.95 -8.56
C ASP A 143 0.67 -6.09 -9.09
N ARG A 144 0.42 -5.65 -10.32
CA ARG A 144 -0.92 -5.69 -10.95
C ARG A 144 -1.49 -7.10 -11.03
N ALA A 145 -0.67 -8.15 -10.96
CA ALA A 145 -1.16 -9.52 -10.85
C ALA A 145 -2.04 -9.78 -9.61
N LEU A 146 -1.97 -8.90 -8.59
CA LEU A 146 -2.80 -8.98 -7.39
C LEU A 146 -4.16 -8.29 -7.51
N LEU A 147 -4.43 -7.58 -8.60
CA LEU A 147 -5.72 -6.92 -8.84
C LEU A 147 -6.92 -7.86 -8.60
N PRO A 148 -7.01 -9.08 -9.17
CA PRO A 148 -8.16 -9.95 -8.94
C PRO A 148 -8.26 -10.49 -7.51
N VAL A 149 -7.20 -10.35 -6.70
CA VAL A 149 -7.18 -10.75 -5.28
C VAL A 149 -7.66 -9.61 -4.39
N LEU A 150 -7.17 -8.39 -4.66
CA LEU A 150 -7.47 -7.20 -3.85
C LEU A 150 -8.80 -6.54 -4.23
N LEU A 151 -9.16 -6.59 -5.51
CA LEU A 151 -10.39 -6.06 -6.07
C LEU A 151 -11.08 -7.16 -6.91
N PRO A 152 -11.60 -8.21 -6.25
CA PRO A 152 -12.28 -9.28 -6.96
C PRO A 152 -13.52 -8.74 -7.67
N ALA A 153 -13.78 -9.21 -8.89
CA ALA A 153 -15.05 -8.94 -9.54
C ALA A 153 -16.18 -9.62 -8.75
N ASP A 154 -17.27 -8.89 -8.54
CA ASP A 154 -18.51 -9.42 -7.93
C ASP A 154 -19.15 -10.54 -8.77
#